data_AF-A0A8T1RXN6-F1
#
_entry.id   AF-A0A8T1RXN6-F1
#
_cell.length_a   1.000
_cell.length_b   1.000
_cell.length_c   1.000
_cell.angle_alpha   90.00
_cell.angle_beta   90.00
_cell.angle_gamma   90.00
#
_symmetry.space_group_name_H-M   'P 1'
#
loop_
_entity.id
_entity.type
_entity.pdbx_description
1 polymer ?
#
loop_
_entity_poly.entity_id
_entity_poly.type
_entity_poly.pdbx_seq_one_letter_code
_entity_poly.pdbx_strand_id
1 'polypeptide(L)'
;MTDSPEKSERKKFSNLKAAFAKQRNFFSGINKSSEDSVRASFVISEMIAKSSRPFTEGLFIKECLLKASEILCPDRKKVFEGISLSANTVACRITDLADNMQKQLIQISKDFEAFSIALDESTDVSDPAECAVFIRGVDCNLNITEELLDLMPLKGTTTGRDIFQGLEECIEKLRSHGANLCLWLRTVHHQHALVWLDY
;
A
#
# COMPACT_ATOMS: atom_id res chain seq x y z
N MET A 1 10.87 65.43 -21.06
CA MET A 1 9.71 64.52 -21.15
C MET A 1 9.92 63.40 -20.14
N THR A 2 9.53 63.64 -18.89
CA THR A 2 9.63 62.66 -17.81
C THR A 2 8.40 61.75 -17.87
N ASP A 3 8.63 60.44 -17.94
CA ASP A 3 7.57 59.43 -17.98
C ASP A 3 6.72 59.56 -16.70
N SER A 4 5.40 59.63 -16.85
CA SER A 4 4.48 59.91 -15.75
C SER A 4 4.55 58.80 -14.69
N PRO A 5 4.63 59.12 -13.38
CA PRO A 5 4.93 58.15 -12.31
C PRO A 5 4.01 56.92 -12.30
N GLU A 6 2.75 57.07 -12.69
CA GLU A 6 1.78 55.97 -12.78
C GLU A 6 2.14 54.91 -13.83
N LYS A 7 2.77 55.29 -14.96
CA LYS A 7 3.21 54.31 -15.98
C LYS A 7 4.39 53.48 -15.48
N SER A 8 5.30 54.09 -14.72
CA SER A 8 6.44 53.41 -14.11
C SER A 8 6.00 52.37 -13.08
N GLU A 9 5.03 52.72 -12.22
CA GLU A 9 4.50 51.82 -11.21
C GLU A 9 3.71 50.65 -11.81
N ARG A 10 2.86 50.91 -12.82
CA ARG A 10 2.16 49.83 -13.53
C ARG A 10 3.12 48.85 -14.22
N LYS A 11 4.22 49.36 -14.79
CA LYS A 11 5.25 48.52 -15.42
C LYS A 11 6.01 47.67 -14.38
N LYS A 12 6.35 48.24 -13.22
CA LYS A 12 6.94 47.49 -12.10
C LYS A 12 6.00 46.39 -11.59
N PHE A 13 4.72 46.72 -11.38
CA PHE A 13 3.72 45.75 -10.92
C PHE A 13 3.49 44.61 -11.94
N SER A 14 3.45 44.93 -13.23
CA SER A 14 3.37 43.94 -14.32
C SER A 14 4.58 42.99 -14.33
N ASN A 15 5.80 43.54 -14.22
CA ASN A 15 7.02 42.75 -14.18
C ASN A 15 7.08 41.85 -12.93
N LEU A 16 6.66 42.37 -11.78
CA LEU A 16 6.61 41.61 -10.52
C LEU A 16 5.61 40.46 -10.63
N LYS A 17 4.42 40.70 -11.18
CA LYS A 17 3.40 39.66 -11.42
C LYS A 17 3.90 38.57 -12.38
N ALA A 18 4.62 38.95 -13.43
CA ALA A 18 5.22 38.00 -14.37
C ALA A 18 6.34 37.17 -13.72
N ALA A 19 7.17 37.78 -12.86
CA ALA A 19 8.20 37.08 -12.10
C ALA A 19 7.59 36.09 -11.10
N PHE A 20 6.55 36.50 -10.37
CA PHE A 20 5.81 35.61 -9.46
C PHE A 20 5.14 34.45 -10.18
N ALA A 21 4.54 34.68 -11.35
CA ALA A 21 3.95 33.61 -12.16
C ALA A 21 5.00 32.61 -12.65
N LYS A 22 6.17 33.08 -13.09
CA LYS A 22 7.31 32.23 -13.47
C LYS A 22 7.81 31.41 -12.28
N GLN A 23 7.99 32.05 -11.13
CA GLN A 23 8.41 31.38 -9.90
C GLN A 23 7.41 30.31 -9.47
N ARG A 24 6.10 30.63 -9.48
CA ARG A 24 5.04 29.67 -9.16
C ARG A 24 5.03 28.47 -10.11
N ASN A 25 5.16 28.71 -11.41
CA ASN A 25 5.16 27.65 -12.43
C ASN A 25 6.41 26.76 -12.32
N PHE A 26 7.55 27.33 -11.94
CA PHE A 26 8.77 26.58 -11.66
C PHE A 26 8.60 25.66 -10.44
N PHE A 27 8.06 26.19 -9.33
CA PHE A 27 7.77 25.38 -8.13
C PHE A 27 6.72 24.30 -8.38
N SER A 28 5.66 24.58 -9.15
CA SER A 28 4.67 23.56 -9.50
C SER A 28 5.25 22.45 -10.39
N GLY A 29 6.19 22.79 -11.29
CA GLY A 29 6.92 21.82 -12.10
C GLY A 29 7.83 20.90 -11.29
N ILE A 30 8.55 21.46 -10.30
CA ILE A 30 9.41 20.70 -9.38
C ILE A 30 8.58 19.73 -8.53
N ASN A 31 7.45 20.20 -7.98
CA ASN A 31 6.57 19.36 -7.17
C ASN A 31 6.03 18.17 -7.97
N LYS A 32 5.67 18.39 -9.23
CA LYS A 32 5.19 17.31 -10.12
C LYS A 32 6.28 16.28 -10.43
N SER A 33 7.52 16.73 -10.70
CA SER A 33 8.66 15.82 -10.92
C SER A 33 9.01 14.99 -9.68
N SER A 34 8.84 15.57 -8.49
CA SER A 34 9.02 14.88 -7.21
C SER A 34 7.95 13.79 -7.01
N GLU A 35 6.68 14.12 -7.28
CA GLU A 35 5.55 13.20 -7.20
C GLU A 35 5.69 12.02 -8.17
N ASP A 36 6.07 12.28 -9.42
CA ASP A 36 6.30 11.24 -10.42
C ASP A 36 7.42 10.26 -9.99
N SER A 37 8.47 10.76 -9.35
CA SER A 37 9.58 9.94 -8.84
C SER A 37 9.13 9.05 -7.66
N VAL A 38 8.31 9.61 -6.76
CA VAL A 38 7.71 8.84 -5.66
C VAL A 38 6.78 7.77 -6.21
N ARG A 39 5.89 8.09 -7.15
CA ARG A 39 5.01 7.11 -7.79
C ARG A 39 5.79 5.99 -8.47
N ALA A 40 6.86 6.32 -9.19
CA ALA A 40 7.75 5.31 -9.79
C ALA A 40 8.36 4.39 -8.73
N SER A 41 8.78 4.92 -7.56
CA SER A 41 9.30 4.11 -6.47
C SER A 41 8.28 3.09 -5.93
N PHE A 42 7.00 3.48 -5.83
CA PHE A 42 5.93 2.58 -5.42
C PHE A 42 5.72 1.45 -6.43
N VAL A 43 5.60 1.79 -7.73
CA VAL A 43 5.39 0.80 -8.79
C VAL A 43 6.53 -0.21 -8.84
N ILE A 44 7.78 0.24 -8.78
CA ILE A 44 8.94 -0.68 -8.79
C ILE A 44 8.96 -1.56 -7.54
N SER A 45 8.67 -0.99 -6.37
CA SER A 45 8.64 -1.75 -5.10
C SER A 45 7.54 -2.82 -5.10
N GLU A 46 6.36 -2.50 -5.66
CA GLU A 46 5.28 -3.45 -5.89
C GLU A 46 5.71 -4.58 -6.81
N MET A 47 6.42 -4.29 -7.91
CA MET A 47 6.93 -5.30 -8.82
C MET A 47 7.95 -6.24 -8.14
N ILE A 48 8.82 -5.69 -7.30
CA ILE A 48 9.78 -6.48 -6.50
C ILE A 48 9.02 -7.45 -5.58
N ALA A 49 8.01 -6.95 -4.86
CA ALA A 49 7.18 -7.75 -3.95
C ALA A 49 6.42 -8.86 -4.68
N LYS A 50 5.72 -8.54 -5.77
CA LYS A 50 4.94 -9.50 -6.58
C LYS A 50 5.81 -10.59 -7.21
N SER A 51 7.09 -10.28 -7.45
CA SER A 51 8.06 -11.23 -8.01
C SER A 51 8.80 -12.02 -6.93
N SER A 52 8.45 -11.84 -5.65
CA SER A 52 9.12 -12.44 -4.48
C SER A 52 10.64 -12.21 -4.49
N ARG A 53 11.08 -11.01 -4.91
CA ARG A 53 12.49 -10.63 -4.95
C ARG A 53 12.92 -9.96 -3.64
N PRO A 54 14.20 -10.08 -3.23
CA PRO A 54 14.72 -9.39 -2.07
C PRO A 54 14.60 -7.86 -2.20
N PHE A 55 14.42 -7.14 -1.07
CA PHE A 55 14.34 -5.67 -1.10
C PHE A 55 15.63 -5.00 -1.62
N THR A 56 16.77 -5.70 -1.51
CA THR A 56 18.06 -5.25 -2.04
C THR A 56 18.07 -5.13 -3.56
N GLU A 57 17.14 -5.78 -4.27
CA GLU A 57 17.01 -5.72 -5.72
C GLU A 57 16.76 -4.29 -6.23
N GLY A 58 16.16 -3.43 -5.39
CA GLY A 58 15.91 -2.04 -5.73
C GLY A 58 17.17 -1.26 -6.13
N LEU A 59 18.31 -1.55 -5.50
CA LEU A 59 19.59 -0.89 -5.83
C LEU A 59 20.10 -1.31 -7.21
N PHE A 60 20.01 -2.61 -7.54
CA PHE A 60 20.40 -3.12 -8.85
C PHE A 60 19.51 -2.54 -9.95
N ILE A 61 18.19 -2.52 -9.74
CA ILE A 61 17.23 -1.90 -10.68
C ILE A 61 17.56 -0.42 -10.88
N LYS A 62 17.88 0.33 -9.80
CA LYS A 62 18.29 1.74 -9.90
C LYS A 62 19.55 1.91 -10.75
N GLU A 63 20.55 1.04 -10.57
CA GLU A 63 21.77 1.06 -11.38
C GLU A 63 21.47 0.83 -12.86
N CYS A 64 20.61 -0.16 -13.18
CA CYS A 64 20.17 -0.42 -14.55
C CYS A 64 19.48 0.79 -15.18
N LEU A 65 18.57 1.44 -14.44
CA LEU A 65 17.85 2.63 -14.91
C LEU A 65 18.82 3.79 -15.18
N LEU A 66 19.79 4.02 -14.30
CA LEU A 66 20.78 5.09 -14.47
C LEU A 66 21.66 4.85 -15.70
N LYS A 67 22.23 3.65 -15.85
CA LYS A 67 23.07 3.30 -17.02
C LYS A 67 22.29 3.40 -18.34
N ALA A 68 21.04 2.93 -18.37
CA ALA A 68 20.20 3.07 -19.55
C ALA A 68 19.90 4.54 -19.88
N SER A 69 19.62 5.36 -18.85
CA SER A 69 19.32 6.79 -19.03
C SER A 69 20.52 7.59 -19.57
N GLU A 70 21.75 7.23 -19.19
CA GLU A 70 22.97 7.86 -19.70
C GLU A 70 23.14 7.69 -21.21
N ILE A 71 22.72 6.54 -21.75
CA ILE A 71 22.83 6.21 -23.17
C ILE A 71 21.64 6.77 -23.96
N LEU A 72 20.42 6.58 -23.45
CA LEU A 72 19.19 6.86 -24.21
C LEU A 72 18.69 8.30 -24.05
N CYS A 73 18.87 8.90 -22.87
CA CYS A 73 18.30 10.19 -22.53
C CYS A 73 19.11 10.93 -21.45
N PRO A 74 20.38 11.30 -21.73
CA PRO A 74 21.29 11.89 -20.74
C PRO A 74 20.75 13.17 -20.09
N ASP A 75 20.01 13.99 -20.86
CA ASP A 75 19.38 15.22 -20.37
C ASP A 75 18.34 14.97 -19.26
N ARG A 76 17.81 13.74 -19.16
CA ARG A 76 16.79 13.34 -18.18
C ARG A 76 17.33 12.47 -17.06
N LYS A 77 18.65 12.19 -17.01
CA LYS A 77 19.27 11.35 -15.99
C LYS A 77 18.87 11.72 -14.56
N LYS A 78 18.83 13.02 -14.24
CA LYS A 78 18.44 13.54 -12.91
C LYS A 78 17.04 13.09 -12.45
N VAL A 79 16.12 12.81 -13.38
CA VAL A 79 14.79 12.30 -13.05
C VAL A 79 14.88 10.89 -12.48
N PHE A 80 15.74 10.04 -13.05
CA PHE A 80 15.96 8.66 -12.57
C PHE A 80 16.76 8.64 -11.27
N GLU A 81 17.70 9.58 -11.07
CA GLU A 81 18.44 9.73 -9.80
C GLU A 81 17.50 10.00 -8.62
N GLY A 82 16.42 10.75 -8.86
CA GLY A 82 15.40 11.10 -7.88
C GLY A 82 14.53 9.92 -7.40
N ILE A 83 14.54 8.77 -8.09
CA ILE A 83 13.78 7.59 -7.68
C ILE A 83 14.54 6.90 -6.53
N SER A 84 13.96 6.88 -5.33
CA SER A 84 14.55 6.17 -4.19
C SER A 84 14.19 4.69 -4.22
N LEU A 85 15.20 3.82 -4.22
CA LEU A 85 15.06 2.35 -4.27
C LEU A 85 16.07 1.65 -3.35
N SER A 86 16.43 2.28 -2.22
CA SER A 86 17.17 1.57 -1.17
C SER A 86 16.32 0.44 -0.60
N ALA A 87 16.93 -0.60 -0.02
CA ALA A 87 16.20 -1.69 0.60
C ALA A 87 15.16 -1.21 1.62
N ASN A 88 15.52 -0.24 2.47
CA ASN A 88 14.59 0.39 3.41
C ASN A 88 13.45 1.12 2.70
N THR A 89 13.72 1.84 1.60
CA THR A 89 12.66 2.51 0.84
C THR A 89 11.71 1.47 0.26
N VAL A 90 12.23 0.43 -0.38
CA VAL A 90 11.42 -0.65 -0.97
C VAL A 90 10.54 -1.29 0.09
N ALA A 91 11.12 -1.65 1.25
CA ALA A 91 10.37 -2.19 2.38
C ALA A 91 9.25 -1.24 2.83
N CYS A 92 9.57 0.04 3.10
CA CYS A 92 8.57 1.03 3.50
C CYS A 92 7.45 1.19 2.46
N ARG A 93 7.78 1.24 1.16
CA ARG A 93 6.78 1.36 0.09
C ARG A 93 5.87 0.15 0.01
N ILE A 94 6.41 -1.05 0.23
CA ILE A 94 5.62 -2.29 0.27
C ILE A 94 4.70 -2.27 1.49
N THR A 95 5.19 -1.86 2.67
CA THR A 95 4.37 -1.70 3.88
C THR A 95 3.26 -0.67 3.67
N ASP A 96 3.57 0.50 3.12
CA ASP A 96 2.58 1.54 2.80
C ASP A 96 1.47 1.01 1.87
N LEU A 97 1.84 0.19 0.87
CA LEU A 97 0.89 -0.44 -0.05
C LEU A 97 0.03 -1.48 0.67
N ALA A 98 0.63 -2.34 1.48
CA ALA A 98 -0.07 -3.35 2.27
C ALA A 98 -1.08 -2.72 3.24
N ASP A 99 -0.66 -1.67 3.97
CA ASP A 99 -1.52 -0.91 4.88
C ASP A 99 -2.70 -0.27 4.14
N ASN A 100 -2.47 0.25 2.94
CA ASN A 100 -3.52 0.81 2.10
C ASN A 100 -4.51 -0.28 1.64
N MET A 101 -4.01 -1.44 1.20
CA MET A 101 -4.86 -2.58 0.82
C MET A 101 -5.72 -3.05 2.00
N GLN A 102 -5.13 -3.20 3.19
CA GLN A 102 -5.86 -3.59 4.39
C GLN A 102 -6.96 -2.59 4.75
N LYS A 103 -6.67 -1.28 4.67
CA LYS A 103 -7.69 -0.23 4.89
C LYS A 103 -8.85 -0.31 3.90
N GLN A 104 -8.56 -0.57 2.62
CA GLN A 104 -9.58 -0.73 1.59
C GLN A 104 -10.45 -1.96 1.85
N LEU A 105 -9.84 -3.08 2.21
CA LEU A 105 -10.56 -4.31 2.59
C LEU A 105 -11.49 -4.05 3.78
N ILE A 106 -10.99 -3.38 4.82
CA ILE A 106 -11.80 -3.00 5.99
C ILE A 106 -12.98 -2.12 5.57
N GLN A 107 -12.81 -1.16 4.65
CA GLN A 107 -13.95 -0.35 4.18
C GLN A 107 -15.00 -1.21 3.46
N ILE A 108 -14.58 -2.06 2.53
CA ILE A 108 -15.50 -2.93 1.78
C ILE A 108 -16.22 -3.89 2.72
N SER A 109 -15.54 -4.36 3.77
CA SER A 109 -16.12 -5.30 4.73
C SER A 109 -17.31 -4.75 5.53
N LYS A 110 -17.49 -3.42 5.59
CA LYS A 110 -18.64 -2.78 6.24
C LYS A 110 -19.94 -2.97 5.46
N ASP A 111 -19.82 -3.16 4.15
CA ASP A 111 -20.96 -3.31 3.24
C ASP A 111 -21.31 -4.79 3.02
N PHE A 112 -20.65 -5.71 3.72
CA PHE A 112 -20.99 -7.13 3.69
C PHE A 112 -22.31 -7.39 4.44
N GLU A 113 -23.23 -8.08 3.79
CA GLU A 113 -24.44 -8.65 4.40
C GLU A 113 -24.09 -9.86 5.28
N ALA A 114 -23.09 -10.63 4.85
CA ALA A 114 -22.54 -11.74 5.61
C ALA A 114 -21.07 -11.97 5.25
N PHE A 115 -20.30 -12.52 6.18
CA PHE A 115 -18.93 -12.96 5.90
C PHE A 115 -18.54 -14.18 6.73
N SER A 116 -17.51 -14.88 6.30
CA SER A 116 -16.87 -15.98 7.02
C SER A 116 -15.38 -15.72 7.15
N ILE A 117 -14.77 -16.28 8.19
CA ILE A 117 -13.32 -16.26 8.39
C ILE A 117 -12.78 -17.68 8.24
N ALA A 118 -11.70 -17.82 7.47
CA ALA A 118 -10.92 -19.04 7.37
C ALA A 118 -9.52 -18.79 7.95
N LEU A 119 -9.01 -19.79 8.65
CA LEU A 119 -7.66 -19.80 9.21
C LEU A 119 -6.84 -20.88 8.52
N ASP A 120 -5.64 -20.53 8.09
CA ASP A 120 -4.67 -21.46 7.52
C ASP A 120 -3.36 -21.35 8.31
N GLU A 121 -3.02 -22.41 9.05
CA GLU A 121 -1.79 -22.47 9.83
C GLU A 121 -0.64 -22.89 8.91
N SER A 122 0.29 -21.99 8.67
CA SER A 122 1.56 -22.31 8.03
C SER A 122 2.55 -22.80 9.09
N THR A 123 3.02 -24.03 8.92
CA THR A 123 4.12 -24.59 9.72
C THR A 123 5.39 -24.55 8.88
N ASP A 124 6.19 -23.50 9.04
CA ASP A 124 7.58 -23.57 8.58
C ASP A 124 8.40 -24.32 9.64
N VAL A 125 9.29 -25.20 9.18
CA VAL A 125 10.14 -26.09 9.99
C VAL A 125 11.18 -25.29 10.81
N SER A 126 11.30 -23.98 10.54
CA SER A 126 12.44 -23.15 10.99
C SER A 126 12.05 -21.83 11.69
N ASP A 127 10.77 -21.40 11.63
CA ASP A 127 10.29 -20.11 12.14
C ASP A 127 9.07 -20.30 13.06
N PRO A 128 8.68 -19.32 13.91
CA PRO A 128 7.45 -19.43 14.69
C PRO A 128 6.27 -19.59 13.73
N ALA A 129 5.38 -20.54 14.03
CA ALA A 129 4.22 -20.80 13.19
C ALA A 129 3.41 -19.51 12.97
N GLU A 130 2.93 -19.30 11.75
CA GLU A 130 2.09 -18.16 11.41
C GLU A 130 0.74 -18.64 10.89
N CYS A 131 -0.32 -17.95 11.27
CA CYS A 131 -1.68 -18.27 10.85
C CYS A 131 -2.19 -17.17 9.91
N ALA A 132 -2.46 -17.55 8.67
CA ALA A 132 -3.10 -16.69 7.69
C ALA A 132 -4.61 -16.63 7.94
N VAL A 133 -5.12 -15.41 8.10
CA VAL A 133 -6.54 -15.15 8.34
C VAL A 133 -7.14 -14.63 7.04
N PHE A 134 -8.07 -15.39 6.46
CA PHE A 134 -8.80 -14.99 5.26
C PHE A 134 -10.22 -14.55 5.63
N ILE A 135 -10.70 -13.50 4.97
CA ILE A 135 -12.09 -13.06 5.04
C ILE A 135 -12.77 -13.34 3.71
N ARG A 136 -13.96 -13.92 3.77
CA ARG A 136 -14.84 -14.10 2.61
C ARG A 136 -16.20 -13.47 2.90
N GLY A 137 -16.54 -12.40 2.20
CA GLY A 137 -17.78 -11.65 2.38
C GLY A 137 -18.68 -11.65 1.14
N VAL A 138 -19.96 -11.38 1.35
CA VAL A 138 -20.94 -11.13 0.29
C VAL A 138 -21.64 -9.79 0.54
N ASP A 139 -21.71 -8.94 -0.48
CA ASP A 139 -22.43 -7.66 -0.42
C ASP A 139 -23.92 -7.80 -0.78
N CYS A 140 -24.68 -6.71 -0.68
CA CYS A 140 -26.10 -6.67 -1.02
C CYS A 140 -26.41 -6.97 -2.51
N ASN A 141 -25.40 -6.87 -3.38
CA ASN A 141 -25.49 -7.19 -4.80
C ASN A 141 -25.07 -8.64 -5.09
N LEU A 142 -24.82 -9.44 -4.06
CA LEU A 142 -24.32 -10.82 -4.14
C LEU A 142 -22.92 -10.95 -4.76
N ASN A 143 -22.12 -9.88 -4.72
CA ASN A 143 -20.71 -9.96 -5.08
C ASN A 143 -19.94 -10.62 -3.95
N ILE A 144 -19.10 -11.59 -4.29
CA ILE A 144 -18.25 -12.31 -3.34
C ILE A 144 -16.86 -11.70 -3.37
N THR A 145 -16.34 -11.33 -2.20
CA THR A 145 -14.96 -10.88 -2.00
C THR A 145 -14.26 -11.87 -1.08
N GLU A 146 -13.09 -12.37 -1.50
CA GLU A 146 -12.26 -13.29 -0.71
C GLU A 146 -10.83 -12.76 -0.71
N GLU A 147 -10.32 -12.38 0.45
CA GLU A 147 -9.03 -11.70 0.59
C GLU A 147 -8.31 -12.10 1.89
N LEU A 148 -6.98 -11.92 1.91
CA LEU A 148 -6.17 -12.07 3.11
C LEU A 148 -6.41 -10.86 4.04
N LEU A 149 -6.88 -11.13 5.25
CA LEU A 149 -7.19 -10.12 6.26
C LEU A 149 -5.98 -9.75 7.11
N ASP A 150 -5.26 -10.76 7.61
CA ASP A 150 -4.08 -10.57 8.46
C ASP A 150 -3.17 -11.81 8.43
N LEU A 151 -1.90 -11.62 8.78
CA LEU A 151 -0.94 -12.68 9.06
C LEU A 151 -0.59 -12.61 10.54
N MET A 152 -1.05 -13.60 11.28
CA MET A 152 -0.95 -13.65 12.73
C MET A 152 0.23 -14.52 13.16
N PRO A 153 1.29 -13.96 13.75
CA PRO A 153 2.38 -14.76 14.31
C PRO A 153 1.92 -15.49 15.58
N LEU A 154 2.05 -16.82 15.62
CA LEU A 154 1.77 -17.65 16.79
C LEU A 154 3.02 -17.69 17.68
N LYS A 155 3.06 -16.80 18.67
CA LYS A 155 4.22 -16.68 19.58
C LYS A 155 4.24 -17.84 20.58
N GLY A 156 5.19 -18.75 20.43
CA GLY A 156 5.54 -19.77 21.42
C GLY A 156 4.89 -21.12 21.20
N THR A 157 3.57 -21.22 21.35
CA THR A 157 2.82 -22.46 21.16
C THR A 157 1.73 -22.31 20.11
N THR A 158 1.39 -23.40 19.42
CA THR A 158 0.30 -23.47 18.44
C THR A 158 -0.98 -24.04 19.09
N THR A 159 -1.26 -23.65 20.33
CA THR A 159 -2.48 -24.14 20.98
C THR A 159 -3.70 -23.41 20.43
N GLY A 160 -4.87 -24.05 20.49
CA GLY A 160 -6.13 -23.41 20.09
C GLY A 160 -6.41 -22.10 20.84
N ARG A 161 -5.85 -21.90 22.03
CA ARG A 161 -5.96 -20.64 22.79
C ARG A 161 -5.17 -19.52 22.12
N ASP A 162 -3.95 -19.79 21.68
CA ASP A 162 -3.08 -18.78 21.05
C ASP A 162 -3.68 -18.31 19.72
N ILE A 163 -4.22 -19.26 18.95
CA ILE A 163 -4.95 -18.99 17.70
C ILE A 163 -6.20 -18.17 17.98
N PHE A 164 -6.99 -18.54 19.00
CA PHE A 164 -8.22 -17.82 19.34
C PHE A 164 -7.92 -16.38 19.79
N GLN A 165 -6.92 -16.18 20.63
CA GLN A 165 -6.55 -14.85 21.13
C GLN A 165 -6.14 -13.92 20.00
N GLY A 166 -5.26 -14.35 19.10
CA GLY A 166 -4.86 -13.46 18.01
C GLY A 166 -5.96 -13.28 16.95
N LEU A 167 -6.88 -14.24 16.79
CA LEU A 167 -8.10 -14.03 16.01
C LEU A 167 -8.99 -12.95 16.64
N GLU A 168 -9.17 -12.95 17.97
CA GLU A 168 -9.89 -11.88 18.65
C GLU A 168 -9.25 -10.52 18.38
N GLU A 169 -7.92 -10.40 18.47
CA GLU A 169 -7.20 -9.17 18.14
C GLU A 169 -7.44 -8.73 16.68
N CYS A 170 -7.46 -9.68 15.74
CA CYS A 170 -7.76 -9.43 14.33
C CYS A 170 -9.21 -8.94 14.12
N ILE A 171 -10.18 -9.59 14.78
CA ILE A 171 -11.60 -9.22 14.70
C ILE A 171 -11.87 -7.87 15.36
N GLU A 172 -11.19 -7.51 16.45
CA GLU A 172 -11.34 -6.20 17.07
C GLU A 172 -10.87 -5.05 16.14
N LYS A 173 -9.84 -5.29 15.30
CA LYS A 173 -9.47 -4.36 14.22
C LYS A 173 -10.61 -4.17 13.21
N LEU A 174 -11.38 -5.22 12.90
CA LEU A 174 -12.57 -5.12 12.05
C LEU A 174 -13.75 -4.42 12.75
N ARG A 175 -14.04 -4.78 14.01
CA ARG A 175 -15.20 -4.29 14.79
C ARG A 175 -15.12 -2.81 15.10
N SER A 176 -13.94 -2.30 15.43
CA SER A 176 -13.71 -0.86 15.63
C SER A 176 -14.12 0.01 14.43
N HIS A 177 -14.38 -0.62 13.27
CA HIS A 177 -14.79 0.04 12.04
C HIS A 177 -16.25 -0.22 11.62
N GLY A 178 -17.06 -0.96 12.40
CA GLY A 178 -18.53 -1.00 12.26
C GLY A 178 -19.14 -2.15 11.44
N ALA A 179 -18.43 -3.27 11.24
CA ALA A 179 -19.00 -4.44 10.56
C ALA A 179 -20.00 -5.19 11.47
N ASN A 180 -21.24 -5.42 10.99
CA ASN A 180 -22.21 -6.30 11.65
C ASN A 180 -21.81 -7.76 11.44
N LEU A 181 -21.71 -8.50 12.53
CA LEU A 181 -21.04 -9.80 12.56
C LEU A 181 -22.05 -10.94 12.46
N CYS A 182 -22.03 -11.70 11.36
CA CYS A 182 -22.51 -13.08 11.33
C CYS A 182 -21.28 -13.99 11.18
N LEU A 183 -20.66 -14.38 12.29
CA LEU A 183 -19.49 -15.26 12.30
C LEU A 183 -19.91 -16.69 11.94
N TRP A 184 -19.49 -17.16 10.76
CA TRP A 184 -19.34 -18.58 10.49
C TRP A 184 -17.85 -18.90 10.47
N LEU A 185 -17.36 -19.58 11.52
CA LEU A 185 -16.00 -20.10 11.57
C LEU A 185 -15.95 -21.41 10.80
N ARG A 186 -15.17 -21.46 9.71
CA ARG A 186 -14.82 -22.71 9.06
C ARG A 186 -13.33 -22.93 9.22
N THR A 187 -12.96 -23.85 10.11
CA THR A 187 -11.58 -24.32 10.21
C THR A 187 -11.29 -25.15 8.97
N VAL A 188 -10.35 -24.71 8.12
CA VAL A 188 -9.85 -25.53 7.02
C VAL A 188 -8.79 -26.47 7.60
N HIS A 189 -9.23 -27.42 8.44
CA HIS A 189 -8.44 -28.62 8.61
C HIS A 189 -8.52 -29.37 7.29
N HIS A 190 -7.36 -29.80 6.79
CA HIS A 190 -7.20 -30.59 5.59
C HIS A 190 -7.89 -31.97 5.73
N GLN A 191 -9.22 -32.00 5.80
CA GLN A 191 -10.11 -33.16 5.65
C GLN A 191 -11.57 -32.71 5.71
N HIS A 192 -12.37 -33.22 4.77
CA HIS A 192 -13.79 -32.94 4.60
C HIS A 192 -14.59 -33.08 5.91
N ALA A 193 -15.23 -32.01 6.37
CA ALA A 193 -16.47 -32.08 7.13
C ALA A 193 -17.23 -30.74 7.08
N LEU A 194 -18.46 -30.77 6.55
CA LEU A 194 -19.46 -29.73 6.74
C LEU A 194 -20.16 -30.02 8.06
N VAL A 195 -20.15 -29.07 9.00
CA VAL A 195 -21.06 -29.11 10.15
C VAL A 195 -21.83 -27.79 10.14
N TRP A 196 -23.14 -27.91 9.89
CA TRP A 196 -24.12 -26.84 10.04
C TRP A 196 -24.51 -26.77 11.52
N LEU A 197 -24.51 -25.58 12.10
CA LEU A 197 -25.23 -25.32 13.35
C LEU A 197 -26.26 -24.24 13.05
N ASP A 198 -27.48 -24.69 12.79
CA ASP A 198 -28.68 -23.87 12.94
C ASP A 198 -28.84 -23.54 14.45
N TYR A 199 -28.91 -22.27 14.81
CA TYR A 199 -29.73 -21.74 15.91
C TYR A 199 -29.98 -20.24 15.72
#